data_AF-A0A4S3TII3-F1
#
_entry.id   AF-A0A4S3TII3-F1
#
_cell.length_a   1.000
_cell.length_b   1.000
_cell.length_c   1.000
_cell.angle_alpha   90.00
_cell.angle_beta   90.00
_cell.angle_gamma   90.00
#
_symmetry.space_group_name_H-M   'P 1'
#
loop_
_entity.id
_entity.type
_entity.pdbx_description
1 polymer ?
#
loop_
_entity_poly.entity_id
_entity_poly.type
_entity_poly.pdbx_seq_one_letter_code
_entity_poly.pdbx_strand_id
1 'polypeptide(L)' 'MLEYLGWADAADLVRDAVEETISSGKVTYDLERQLEDAEKLATSEYADEVVANIENLS' A
#
# COMPACT_ATOMS: atom_id res chain seq x y z
N MET A 1 -1.24 -13.50 -7.24
CA MET A 1 -1.39 -13.65 -8.71
C MET A 1 -0.06 -13.43 -9.44
N LEU A 2 0.63 -12.30 -9.22
CA LEU A 2 1.92 -12.00 -9.85
C LEU A 2 2.98 -13.10 -9.63
N GLU A 3 3.06 -13.62 -8.40
CA GLU A 3 3.90 -14.79 -8.06
C GLU A 3 3.59 -16.02 -8.94
N TYR A 4 2.31 -16.31 -9.17
CA TYR A 4 1.87 -17.45 -9.99
C TYR A 4 2.22 -17.27 -11.48
N LEU A 5 2.31 -16.02 -11.95
CA LEU A 5 2.80 -15.69 -13.30
C LEU A 5 4.33 -15.72 -13.39
N GLY A 6 5.04 -15.96 -12.28
CA GLY A 6 6.50 -15.91 -12.21
C GLY A 6 7.08 -14.50 -12.13
N TRP A 7 6.26 -13.49 -11.86
CA TRP A 7 6.69 -12.09 -11.71
C TRP A 7 6.95 -11.77 -10.23
N ALA A 8 7.96 -12.43 -9.65
CA ALA A 8 8.29 -12.32 -8.23
C ALA A 8 8.66 -10.89 -7.84
N ASP A 9 9.56 -10.24 -8.58
CA ASP A 9 10.02 -8.88 -8.29
C ASP A 9 8.86 -7.87 -8.26
N ALA A 10 7.89 -7.99 -9.17
CA ALA A 10 6.70 -7.14 -9.18
C ALA A 10 5.74 -7.46 -8.03
N ALA A 11 5.65 -8.72 -7.62
CA ALA A 11 4.85 -9.11 -6.46
C ALA A 11 5.44 -8.55 -5.17
N ASP A 12 6.76 -8.63 -5.04
CA ASP A 12 7.51 -8.11 -3.90
C ASP A 12 7.37 -6.58 -3.82
N LEU A 13 7.61 -5.87 -4.93
CA LEU A 13 7.47 -4.41 -4.98
C LEU A 13 6.07 -3.93 -4.59
N VAL A 14 5.01 -4.59 -5.08
CA VAL A 14 3.62 -4.22 -4.72
C VAL A 14 3.34 -4.50 -3.25
N ARG A 15 3.83 -5.62 -2.71
CA ARG A 15 3.66 -5.97 -1.30
C ARG A 15 4.35 -4.94 -0.42
N ASP A 16 5.60 -4.63 -0.71
CA ASP A 16 6.44 -3.72 0.08
C ASP A 16 5.85 -2.29 0.04
N ALA A 17 5.34 -1.84 -1.12
CA ALA A 17 4.65 -0.55 -1.23
C ALA A 17 3.36 -0.48 -0.41
N VAL A 18 2.57 -1.55 -0.39
CA VAL A 18 1.36 -1.62 0.46
C VAL A 18 1.72 -1.63 1.94
N GLU A 19 2.77 -2.36 2.32
CA GLU A 19 3.27 -2.39 3.71
C GLU A 19 3.75 -1.02 4.17
N GLU A 20 4.48 -0.29 3.33
CA GLU A 20 4.91 1.09 3.60
C GLU A 20 3.70 2.02 3.76
N THR A 21 2.72 1.96 2.85
CA THR A 21 1.51 2.79 2.93
C THR A 21 0.76 2.56 4.25
N ILE A 22 0.58 1.30 4.66
CA ILE A 22 -0.06 0.96 5.95
C ILE A 22 0.79 1.45 7.13
N SER A 23 2.10 1.24 7.09
CA SER A 23 3.02 1.61 8.17
C SER A 23 3.13 3.13 8.36
N SER A 24 2.94 3.89 7.28
CA SER A 24 2.87 5.36 7.31
C SER A 24 1.58 5.91 7.95
N GLY A 25 0.60 5.04 8.24
CA GLY A 25 -0.69 5.41 8.81
C GLY A 25 -1.70 5.95 7.80
N LYS A 26 -1.38 5.97 6.51
CA LYS A 26 -2.27 6.42 5.43
C LYS A 26 -3.13 5.26 4.92
N VAL A 27 -4.35 5.09 5.43
CA VAL A 27 -5.14 3.88 5.17
C VAL A 27 -6.61 4.17 4.93
N THR A 28 -7.34 3.19 4.40
CA THR A 28 -8.80 3.27 4.27
C THR A 28 -9.51 3.04 5.61
N TYR A 29 -10.78 3.45 5.68
CA TYR A 29 -11.60 3.46 6.90
C TYR A 29 -11.65 2.13 7.68
N ASP A 30 -11.54 0.99 7.00
CA ASP A 30 -11.59 -0.34 7.62
C ASP A 30 -10.38 -0.63 8.52
N LEU A 31 -9.22 -0.08 8.17
CA LEU A 31 -7.97 -0.13 8.93
C LEU A 31 -7.85 1.07 9.88
N GLU A 32 -8.19 2.28 9.44
CA GLU A 32 -8.04 3.50 10.24
C GLU A 32 -8.75 3.38 11.59
N ARG A 33 -9.96 2.82 11.63
CA ARG A 33 -10.72 2.61 12.88
C ARG A 33 -10.05 1.69 13.92
N GLN A 34 -8.93 1.04 13.58
CA GLN A 34 -8.15 0.16 14.44
C GLN A 34 -6.79 0.76 14.84
N LEU A 35 -6.46 1.95 14.33
CA LEU A 35 -5.20 2.66 14.54
C LEU A 35 -5.46 3.98 15.25
N GLU A 36 -4.66 4.32 16.26
CA GLU A 36 -4.94 5.50 17.11
C GLU A 36 -4.60 6.85 16.44
N ASP A 37 -3.80 6.87 15.36
CA ASP A 37 -3.35 8.11 14.69
C ASP A 37 -3.23 7.94 13.15
N ALA A 38 -4.11 7.16 12.54
CA ALA A 38 -4.10 6.96 11.09
C ALA A 38 -4.84 8.06 10.32
N GLU A 39 -4.32 8.43 9.14
CA GLU A 39 -5.01 9.28 8.18
C GLU A 39 -5.95 8.44 7.33
N LYS A 40 -7.25 8.75 7.40
CA LYS A 40 -8.28 8.10 6.58
C LYS A 40 -8.24 8.64 5.15
N LEU A 41 -7.96 7.76 4.20
CA LEU A 41 -8.00 8.03 2.76
C LEU A 41 -9.23 7.43 2.07
N ALA A 42 -9.65 8.05 0.96
CA ALA A 42 -10.53 7.42 -0.01
C ALA A 42 -9.80 6.32 -0.79
N THR A 43 -10.55 5.43 -1.46
CA THR A 43 -9.96 4.32 -2.23
C THR A 43 -8.99 4.79 -3.30
N SER A 44 -9.31 5.89 -4.01
CA SER A 44 -8.42 6.44 -5.03
C SER A 44 -7.16 7.05 -4.42
N GLU A 45 -7.29 7.78 -3.31
CA GLU A 45 -6.16 8.42 -2.63
C GLU A 45 -5.20 7.36 -2.04
N TYR A 46 -5.76 6.26 -1.49
CA TYR A 46 -4.95 5.12 -1.05
C TYR A 46 -4.21 4.46 -2.21
N ALA A 47 -4.87 4.29 -3.37
CA ALA A 47 -4.22 3.76 -4.56
C ALA A 47 -3.10 4.67 -5.06
N ASP A 48 -3.32 5.99 -5.08
CA ASP A 48 -2.31 6.98 -5.46
C ASP A 48 -1.09 6.92 -4.51
N GLU A 49 -1.31 6.76 -3.20
CA GLU A 49 -0.22 6.61 -2.22
C GLU A 49 0.57 5.30 -2.42
N VAL A 50 -0.11 4.18 -2.69
CA VAL A 50 0.56 2.91 -3.02
C VAL A 50 1.40 3.05 -4.29
N VAL A 51 0.90 3.72 -5.32
CA VAL A 51 1.66 3.98 -6.56
C VAL A 51 2.89 4.86 -6.29
N ALA A 52 2.74 5.91 -5.47
CA ALA A 52 3.87 6.75 -5.08
C ALA A 52 4.95 5.93 -4.34
N ASN A 53 4.56 5.00 -3.45
CA ASN A 53 5.50 4.11 -2.78
C ASN A 53 6.16 3.10 -3.74
N ILE A 54 5.43 2.60 -4.75
CA ILE A 54 6.03 1.79 -5.81
C ILE A 54 7.15 2.58 -6.53
N GLU A 55 6.90 3.84 -6.90
CA GLU A 55 7.88 4.69 -7.59
C GLU A 55 9.09 5.05 -6.71
N ASN A 56 8.89 5.13 -5.39
CA ASN A 56 9.96 5.43 -4.43
C ASN A 56 10.85 4.20 -4.10
N LEU A 57 10.27 3.00 -4.15
CA LEU A 57 10.94 1.74 -3.79
C LEU A 57 11.60 1.02 -4.99
N SER A 58 11.23 1.39 -6.22
CA SER A 58 11.83 0.86 -7.46
C SER A 58 13.18 1.47 -7.78
#